data_AF-A0A022M6L5-F1
#
_entry.id   AF-A0A022M6L5-F1
#
_cell.length_a   1.000
_cell.length_b   1.000
_cell.length_c   1.000
_cell.angle_alpha   90.00
_cell.angle_beta   90.00
_cell.angle_gamma   90.00
#
_symmetry.space_group_name_H-M   'P 1'
#
loop_
_entity.id
_entity.type
_entity.pdbx_description
1 polymer ?
#
loop_
_entity_poly.entity_id
_entity_poly.type
_entity_poly.pdbx_seq_one_letter_code
_entity_poly.pdbx_strand_id
1 'polypeptide(L)'
;MSTELSRTVLERLRTVEWYGDWDTATAHTRSRALLMREFMRRSALWAENYGAQAEWPFFDITEFIDPAFSFDPEVERELDEFLMRMVPTPSTARTCRGAVRWPDFHAAHAEGLPDLPDPYEPLLLMYGRGGGYSVEEFIDLYGVMIPYGNFESNLRAEPFLTLEASTLDALDQDATGRITYYAKVGDGYSRTAPLGIVRRRKVGREGATHDEAFTRNLRWEPTEYMRRYELGENDVDHVEISEREAAAFIESVTKRLTGAR
;
A
#
# COMPACT_ATOMS: atom_id res chain seq x y z
N MET A 1 18.17 -19.10 -17.33
CA MET A 1 17.13 -19.16 -16.27
C MET A 1 16.68 -17.75 -15.84
N SER A 2 16.55 -16.82 -16.80
CA SER A 2 16.17 -15.40 -16.54
C SER A 2 14.91 -15.00 -17.29
N THR A 3 14.20 -15.94 -17.95
CA THR A 3 13.00 -15.65 -18.74
C THR A 3 11.71 -15.76 -17.93
N GLU A 4 11.80 -16.10 -16.64
CA GLU A 4 10.62 -16.37 -15.80
C GLU A 4 10.20 -15.21 -14.90
N LEU A 5 11.08 -14.26 -14.54
CA LEU A 5 10.73 -13.25 -13.53
C LEU A 5 9.78 -12.19 -14.08
N SER A 6 10.10 -11.57 -15.23
CA SER A 6 9.17 -10.62 -15.88
C SER A 6 7.85 -11.29 -16.23
N ARG A 7 7.90 -12.54 -16.72
CA ARG A 7 6.70 -13.34 -17.03
C ARG A 7 5.83 -13.56 -15.79
N THR A 8 6.44 -13.82 -14.63
CA THR A 8 5.70 -13.99 -13.36
C THR A 8 4.93 -12.72 -13.00
N VAL A 9 5.53 -11.53 -13.17
CA VAL A 9 4.84 -10.26 -12.91
C VAL A 9 3.72 -10.01 -13.93
N LEU A 10 3.94 -10.33 -15.21
CA LEU A 10 2.90 -10.24 -16.24
C LEU A 10 1.70 -11.14 -15.90
N GLU A 11 1.94 -12.39 -15.47
CA GLU A 11 0.86 -13.29 -15.04
C GLU A 11 0.13 -12.74 -13.81
N ARG A 12 0.85 -12.17 -12.84
CA ARG A 12 0.22 -11.49 -11.70
C ARG A 12 -0.69 -10.35 -12.15
N LEU A 13 -0.25 -9.51 -13.09
CA LEU A 13 -1.08 -8.42 -13.64
C LEU A 13 -2.31 -8.96 -14.40
N ARG A 14 -2.21 -10.11 -15.06
CA ARG A 14 -3.35 -10.76 -15.73
C ARG A 14 -4.43 -11.23 -14.77
N THR A 15 -4.09 -11.53 -13.52
CA THR A 15 -5.07 -11.89 -12.47
C THR A 15 -5.79 -10.71 -11.85
N VAL A 16 -5.34 -9.47 -12.11
CA VAL A 16 -5.98 -8.27 -11.58
C VAL A 16 -7.33 -8.06 -12.25
N GLU A 17 -8.35 -7.79 -11.42
CA GLU A 17 -9.65 -7.33 -11.89
C GLU A 17 -9.55 -5.85 -12.31
N TRP A 18 -9.17 -5.60 -13.56
CA TRP A 18 -9.04 -4.24 -14.13
C TRP A 18 -10.38 -3.58 -14.44
N TYR A 19 -11.35 -4.40 -14.82
CA TYR A 19 -12.73 -4.02 -15.09
C TYR A 19 -13.60 -4.91 -14.22
N GLY A 20 -14.21 -4.32 -13.20
CA GLY A 20 -14.98 -5.03 -12.18
C GLY A 20 -15.98 -4.11 -11.52
N ASP A 21 -16.79 -4.67 -10.63
CA ASP A 21 -17.60 -3.83 -9.74
C ASP A 21 -16.66 -3.05 -8.80
N TRP A 22 -17.02 -1.82 -8.48
CA TRP A 22 -16.24 -0.95 -7.60
C TRP A 22 -16.17 -1.50 -6.16
N ASP A 23 -16.88 -2.59 -5.88
CA ASP A 23 -16.87 -3.31 -4.61
C ASP A 23 -15.46 -3.73 -4.17
N THR A 24 -14.64 -4.31 -5.06
CA THR A 24 -13.29 -4.74 -4.69
C THR A 24 -12.40 -3.55 -4.29
N ALA A 25 -12.42 -2.46 -5.08
CA ALA A 25 -11.66 -1.26 -4.78
C ALA A 25 -12.17 -0.56 -3.51
N THR A 26 -13.49 -0.51 -3.32
CA THR A 26 -14.14 0.08 -2.14
C THR A 26 -13.82 -0.71 -0.87
N ALA A 27 -13.82 -2.05 -0.95
CA ALA A 27 -13.47 -2.92 0.17
C ALA A 27 -12.02 -2.71 0.62
N HIS A 28 -11.11 -2.40 -0.30
CA HIS A 28 -9.67 -2.24 -0.03
C HIS A 28 -9.19 -0.79 -0.01
N THR A 29 -10.09 0.16 0.22
CA THR A 29 -9.81 1.59 0.12
C THR A 29 -8.59 2.03 0.96
N ARG A 30 -8.42 1.46 2.16
CA ARG A 30 -7.39 1.87 3.13
C ARG A 30 -6.02 1.37 2.72
N SER A 31 -5.90 0.08 2.46
CA SER A 31 -4.66 -0.50 1.97
C SER A 31 -4.24 0.09 0.62
N ARG A 32 -5.17 0.31 -0.33
CA ARG A 32 -4.86 0.92 -1.63
C ARG A 32 -4.23 2.31 -1.48
N ALA A 33 -4.77 3.16 -0.59
CA ALA A 33 -4.21 4.49 -0.33
C ALA A 33 -2.79 4.42 0.26
N LEU A 34 -2.55 3.51 1.20
CA LEU A 34 -1.23 3.35 1.82
C LEU A 34 -0.20 2.79 0.83
N LEU A 35 -0.60 1.82 0.02
CA LEU A 35 0.23 1.23 -1.02
C LEU A 35 0.60 2.24 -2.12
N MET A 36 -0.34 3.07 -2.57
CA MET A 36 -0.04 4.15 -3.52
C MET A 36 0.93 5.18 -2.92
N ARG A 37 0.74 5.58 -1.65
CA ARG A 37 1.68 6.48 -0.96
C ARG A 37 3.06 5.87 -0.80
N GLU A 38 3.14 4.57 -0.54
CA GLU A 38 4.41 3.86 -0.46
C GLU A 38 5.08 3.75 -1.83
N PHE A 39 4.34 3.46 -2.90
CA PHE A 39 4.83 3.54 -4.27
C PHE A 39 5.41 4.92 -4.58
N MET A 40 4.65 5.98 -4.31
CA MET A 40 5.09 7.37 -4.52
C MET A 40 6.38 7.71 -3.76
N ARG A 41 6.51 7.25 -2.51
CA ARG A 41 7.72 7.41 -1.70
C ARG A 41 8.90 6.64 -2.30
N ARG A 42 8.72 5.36 -2.64
CA ARG A 42 9.79 4.53 -3.22
C ARG A 42 10.23 5.05 -4.58
N SER A 43 9.29 5.39 -5.46
CA SER A 43 9.62 5.98 -6.76
C SER A 43 10.30 7.34 -6.64
N ALA A 44 10.05 8.11 -5.58
CA ALA A 44 10.80 9.35 -5.30
C ALA A 44 12.28 9.06 -4.99
N LEU A 45 12.58 8.02 -4.20
CA LEU A 45 13.96 7.61 -3.91
C LEU A 45 14.71 7.23 -5.19
N TRP A 46 14.07 6.44 -6.05
CA TRP A 46 14.65 6.05 -7.34
C TRP A 46 14.82 7.25 -8.27
N ALA A 47 13.83 8.13 -8.36
CA ALA A 47 13.90 9.33 -9.17
C ALA A 47 15.01 10.29 -8.70
N GLU A 48 15.22 10.45 -7.40
CA GLU A 48 16.32 11.26 -6.85
C GLU A 48 17.68 10.68 -7.24
N ASN A 49 17.85 9.36 -7.14
CA ASN A 49 19.12 8.70 -7.43
C ASN A 49 19.53 8.77 -8.91
N TYR A 50 18.56 8.81 -9.82
CA TYR A 50 18.80 8.79 -11.27
C TYR A 50 18.41 10.08 -12.00
N GLY A 51 18.11 11.16 -11.27
CA GLY A 51 17.78 12.46 -11.88
C GLY A 51 16.46 12.48 -12.65
N ALA A 52 15.49 11.63 -12.28
CA ALA A 52 14.21 11.46 -12.96
C ALA A 52 13.04 12.21 -12.27
N GLN A 53 13.32 13.27 -11.49
CA GLN A 53 12.32 13.97 -10.68
C GLN A 53 11.16 14.55 -11.51
N ALA A 54 11.40 14.90 -12.78
CA ALA A 54 10.39 15.45 -13.68
C ALA A 54 9.33 14.42 -14.12
N GLU A 55 9.64 13.13 -14.04
CA GLU A 55 8.79 12.02 -14.49
C GLU A 55 8.09 11.31 -13.32
N TRP A 56 8.45 11.70 -12.10
CA TRP A 56 7.84 11.19 -10.88
C TRP A 56 6.32 11.51 -10.83
N PRO A 57 5.47 10.63 -10.26
CA PRO A 57 5.77 9.31 -9.71
C PRO A 57 5.57 8.17 -10.70
N PHE A 58 4.96 8.44 -11.86
CA PHE A 58 4.45 7.40 -12.78
C PHE A 58 5.37 7.24 -13.97
N PHE A 59 6.48 6.52 -13.77
CA PHE A 59 7.48 6.28 -14.80
C PHE A 59 8.03 4.85 -14.76
N ASP A 60 8.64 4.44 -15.87
CA ASP A 60 9.46 3.24 -15.92
C ASP A 60 10.89 3.62 -15.50
N ILE A 61 11.29 3.23 -14.29
CA ILE A 61 12.60 3.53 -13.71
C ILE A 61 13.73 2.93 -14.56
N THR A 62 13.48 1.79 -15.20
CA THR A 62 14.50 1.08 -15.97
C THR A 62 14.95 1.89 -17.19
N GLU A 63 14.06 2.73 -17.77
CA GLU A 63 14.39 3.65 -18.87
C GLU A 63 15.39 4.74 -18.49
N PHE A 64 15.54 5.05 -17.19
CA PHE A 64 16.47 6.07 -16.70
C PHE A 64 17.83 5.50 -16.27
N ILE A 65 17.89 4.19 -16.02
CA ILE A 65 19.10 3.52 -15.56
C ILE A 65 19.87 2.91 -16.73
N ASP A 66 19.21 2.08 -17.54
CA ASP A 66 19.76 1.54 -18.78
C ASP A 66 18.68 1.52 -19.87
N PRO A 67 18.58 2.59 -20.68
CA PRO A 67 17.63 2.66 -21.79
C PRO A 67 17.83 1.55 -22.85
N ALA A 68 19.02 0.97 -22.94
CA ALA A 68 19.34 -0.07 -23.90
C ALA A 68 18.98 -1.49 -23.40
N PHE A 69 18.58 -1.64 -22.14
CA PHE A 69 18.22 -2.93 -21.58
C PHE A 69 17.02 -3.54 -22.32
N SER A 70 17.16 -4.76 -22.82
CA SER A 70 16.07 -5.54 -23.39
C SER A 70 15.85 -6.82 -22.59
N PHE A 71 14.60 -7.20 -22.38
CA PHE A 71 14.22 -8.49 -21.79
C PHE A 71 13.59 -9.39 -22.87
N ASP A 72 12.99 -10.51 -22.48
CA ASP A 72 12.39 -11.47 -23.40
C ASP A 72 11.39 -10.79 -24.38
N PRO A 73 11.67 -10.74 -25.69
CA PRO A 73 10.82 -10.07 -26.67
C PRO A 73 9.41 -10.67 -26.77
N GLU A 74 9.24 -11.94 -26.42
CA GLU A 74 7.92 -12.57 -26.39
C GLU A 74 7.08 -12.01 -25.24
N VAL A 75 7.67 -11.88 -24.05
CA VAL A 75 7.02 -11.26 -22.87
C VAL A 75 6.73 -9.79 -23.14
N GLU A 76 7.64 -9.06 -23.77
CA GLU A 76 7.45 -7.64 -24.13
C GLU A 76 6.25 -7.45 -25.07
N ARG A 77 6.16 -8.27 -26.13
CA ARG A 77 5.01 -8.24 -27.05
C ARG A 77 3.70 -8.60 -26.33
N GLU A 78 3.70 -9.66 -25.52
CA GLU A 78 2.52 -10.08 -24.75
C GLU A 78 2.06 -8.99 -23.76
N LEU A 79 3.02 -8.28 -23.16
CA LEU A 79 2.77 -7.16 -22.28
C LEU A 79 2.12 -6.01 -23.07
N ASP A 80 2.66 -5.59 -24.19
CA ASP A 80 2.09 -4.50 -24.99
C ASP A 80 0.65 -4.80 -25.44
N GLU A 81 0.38 -6.04 -25.89
CA GLU A 81 -0.97 -6.50 -26.21
C GLU A 81 -1.91 -6.44 -24.99
N PHE A 82 -1.42 -6.86 -23.82
CA PHE A 82 -2.17 -6.80 -22.56
C PHE A 82 -2.47 -5.34 -22.15
N LEU A 83 -1.46 -4.47 -22.15
CA LEU A 83 -1.60 -3.06 -21.78
C LEU A 83 -2.61 -2.33 -22.66
N MET A 84 -2.57 -2.59 -23.98
CA MET A 84 -3.50 -1.96 -24.94
C MET A 84 -4.96 -2.37 -24.72
N ARG A 85 -5.20 -3.59 -24.23
CA ARG A 85 -6.55 -4.17 -24.13
C ARG A 85 -7.16 -4.09 -22.73
N MET A 86 -6.33 -4.16 -21.70
CA MET A 86 -6.78 -4.38 -20.32
C MET A 86 -6.57 -3.18 -19.40
N VAL A 87 -5.55 -2.35 -19.66
CA VAL A 87 -5.14 -1.32 -18.70
C VAL A 87 -5.80 0.02 -19.05
N PRO A 88 -6.53 0.66 -18.11
CA PRO A 88 -7.45 1.74 -18.44
C PRO A 88 -6.78 3.10 -18.68
N THR A 89 -5.61 3.36 -18.10
CA THR A 89 -4.97 4.68 -18.16
C THR A 89 -3.53 4.60 -18.64
N PRO A 90 -3.03 5.59 -19.42
CA PRO A 90 -1.63 5.61 -19.88
C PRO A 90 -0.61 5.59 -18.74
N SER A 91 -0.90 6.27 -17.63
CA SER A 91 -0.03 6.28 -16.45
C SER A 91 0.07 4.90 -15.79
N THR A 92 -1.06 4.18 -15.66
CA THR A 92 -1.07 2.79 -15.19
C THR A 92 -0.33 1.88 -16.17
N ALA A 93 -0.50 2.07 -17.48
CA ALA A 93 0.21 1.26 -18.47
C ALA A 93 1.73 1.44 -18.39
N ARG A 94 2.20 2.68 -18.17
CA ARG A 94 3.62 3.00 -18.01
C ARG A 94 4.22 2.33 -16.76
N THR A 95 3.51 2.37 -15.63
CA THR A 95 4.00 1.74 -14.40
C THR A 95 3.89 0.21 -14.42
N CYS A 96 2.87 -0.36 -15.08
CA CYS A 96 2.82 -1.81 -15.37
C CYS A 96 4.00 -2.25 -16.23
N ARG A 97 4.40 -1.45 -17.24
CA ARG A 97 5.58 -1.75 -18.06
C ARG A 97 6.85 -1.82 -17.23
N GLY A 98 7.11 -0.79 -16.43
CA GLY A 98 8.26 -0.77 -15.53
C GLY A 98 8.23 -1.93 -14.54
N ALA A 99 7.07 -2.23 -13.95
CA ALA A 99 6.92 -3.34 -13.00
C ALA A 99 7.21 -4.71 -13.61
N VAL A 100 6.81 -4.96 -14.87
CA VAL A 100 7.11 -6.22 -15.57
C VAL A 100 8.58 -6.30 -15.95
N ARG A 101 9.18 -5.21 -16.42
CA ARG A 101 10.60 -5.16 -16.81
C ARG A 101 11.55 -5.26 -15.62
N TRP A 102 11.11 -4.79 -14.45
CA TRP A 102 11.93 -4.61 -13.25
C TRP A 102 12.66 -5.86 -12.74
N PRO A 103 12.05 -7.05 -12.60
CA PRO A 103 12.74 -8.20 -12.00
C PRO A 103 13.92 -8.70 -12.82
N ASP A 104 13.78 -8.81 -14.14
CA ASP A 104 14.89 -9.21 -15.02
C ASP A 104 15.92 -8.09 -15.12
N PHE A 105 15.48 -6.82 -15.15
CA PHE A 105 16.36 -5.67 -15.09
C PHE A 105 17.22 -5.69 -13.82
N HIS A 106 16.59 -5.88 -12.66
CA HIS A 106 17.25 -5.91 -11.36
C HIS A 106 18.22 -7.09 -11.26
N ALA A 107 17.84 -8.27 -11.75
CA ALA A 107 18.72 -9.44 -11.78
C ALA A 107 19.97 -9.20 -12.66
N ALA A 108 19.81 -8.53 -13.80
CA ALA A 108 20.92 -8.19 -14.69
C ALA A 108 21.86 -7.09 -14.13
N HIS A 109 21.36 -6.23 -13.24
CA HIS A 109 22.07 -5.07 -12.69
C HIS A 109 22.37 -5.18 -11.19
N ALA A 110 22.24 -6.37 -10.60
CA ALA A 110 22.27 -6.55 -9.14
C ALA A 110 23.51 -5.98 -8.43
N GLU A 111 24.67 -5.92 -9.10
CA GLU A 111 25.92 -5.38 -8.54
C GLU A 111 26.05 -3.85 -8.65
N GLY A 112 25.26 -3.19 -9.49
CA GLY A 112 25.39 -1.77 -9.81
C GLY A 112 24.25 -0.88 -9.29
N LEU A 113 23.18 -1.48 -8.74
CA LEU A 113 22.03 -0.75 -8.24
C LEU A 113 22.25 -0.25 -6.80
N PRO A 114 21.70 0.93 -6.44
CA PRO A 114 21.71 1.39 -5.06
C PRO A 114 20.85 0.48 -4.18
N ASP A 115 21.16 0.43 -2.89
CA ASP A 115 20.36 -0.28 -1.88
C ASP A 115 19.07 0.50 -1.58
N LEU A 116 18.13 0.43 -2.52
CA LEU A 116 16.81 1.06 -2.45
C LEU A 116 15.71 -0.02 -2.51
N PRO A 117 14.57 0.20 -1.86
CA PRO A 117 13.48 -0.77 -1.86
C PRO A 117 12.87 -0.93 -3.25
N ASP A 118 12.32 -2.12 -3.53
CA ASP A 118 11.60 -2.40 -4.77
C ASP A 118 10.52 -1.31 -5.01
N PRO A 119 10.59 -0.59 -6.14
CA PRO A 119 9.69 0.52 -6.41
C PRO A 119 8.27 0.07 -6.72
N TYR A 120 8.07 -1.10 -7.33
CA TYR A 120 6.80 -1.50 -7.95
C TYR A 120 5.97 -2.44 -7.08
N GLU A 121 6.54 -3.15 -6.13
CA GLU A 121 5.80 -4.11 -5.30
C GLU A 121 4.58 -3.52 -4.58
N PRO A 122 4.65 -2.31 -3.97
CA PRO A 122 3.45 -1.68 -3.40
C PRO A 122 2.35 -1.45 -4.44
N LEU A 123 2.74 -1.09 -5.66
CA LEU A 123 1.81 -0.81 -6.75
C LEU A 123 1.17 -2.10 -7.31
N LEU A 124 1.94 -3.17 -7.44
CA LEU A 124 1.44 -4.50 -7.83
C LEU A 124 0.42 -5.04 -6.82
N LEU A 125 0.68 -4.86 -5.52
CA LEU A 125 -0.29 -5.18 -4.46
C LEU A 125 -1.54 -4.31 -4.55
N MET A 126 -1.37 -3.02 -4.85
CA MET A 126 -2.51 -2.10 -4.99
C MET A 126 -3.41 -2.53 -6.14
N TYR A 127 -2.85 -2.88 -7.30
CA TYR A 127 -3.60 -3.40 -8.44
C TYR A 127 -4.38 -4.66 -8.09
N GLY A 128 -3.75 -5.63 -7.41
CA GLY A 128 -4.42 -6.85 -6.95
C GLY A 128 -5.59 -6.61 -6.00
N ARG A 129 -5.72 -5.40 -5.45
CA ARG A 129 -6.77 -5.01 -4.48
C ARG A 129 -7.88 -4.15 -5.09
N GLY A 130 -7.98 -4.07 -6.41
CA GLY A 130 -9.11 -3.37 -7.07
C GLY A 130 -8.73 -2.55 -8.29
N GLY A 131 -7.75 -3.01 -9.07
CA GLY A 131 -7.40 -2.42 -10.36
C GLY A 131 -6.53 -1.16 -10.24
N GLY A 132 -6.51 -0.38 -11.32
CA GLY A 132 -5.62 0.76 -11.52
C GLY A 132 -6.02 2.04 -10.79
N TYR A 133 -5.67 3.17 -11.40
CA TYR A 133 -5.98 4.51 -10.91
C TYR A 133 -6.13 5.49 -12.09
N SER A 134 -6.78 6.62 -11.83
CA SER A 134 -6.76 7.80 -12.70
C SER A 134 -6.08 8.97 -11.99
N VAL A 135 -5.56 9.90 -12.80
CA VAL A 135 -4.86 11.09 -12.31
C VAL A 135 -5.51 12.30 -12.96
N GLU A 136 -6.09 13.16 -12.13
CA GLU A 136 -6.58 14.49 -12.52
C GLU A 136 -6.01 15.51 -11.52
N GLU A 137 -6.84 16.22 -10.77
CA GLU A 137 -6.40 17.05 -9.63
C GLU A 137 -5.88 16.18 -8.48
N PHE A 138 -6.47 15.00 -8.30
CA PHE A 138 -6.11 14.00 -7.32
C PHE A 138 -5.76 12.67 -8.00
N ILE A 139 -5.10 11.78 -7.25
CA ILE A 139 -4.97 10.38 -7.65
C ILE A 139 -6.22 9.66 -7.15
N ASP A 140 -7.09 9.27 -8.07
CA ASP A 140 -8.31 8.53 -7.77
C ASP A 140 -8.02 7.03 -7.84
N LEU A 141 -8.20 6.36 -6.70
CA LEU A 141 -8.01 4.92 -6.52
C LEU A 141 -9.34 4.16 -6.54
N TYR A 142 -10.40 4.78 -7.07
CA TYR A 142 -11.72 4.20 -7.27
C TYR A 142 -12.44 3.83 -5.97
N GLY A 143 -12.51 4.79 -5.06
CA GLY A 143 -13.08 4.64 -3.72
C GLY A 143 -12.45 5.60 -2.71
N VAL A 144 -11.21 6.02 -2.99
CA VAL A 144 -10.52 7.10 -2.28
C VAL A 144 -9.70 7.93 -3.25
N MET A 145 -9.79 9.24 -3.06
CA MET A 145 -8.91 10.21 -3.71
C MET A 145 -7.79 10.56 -2.73
N ILE A 146 -6.55 10.49 -3.19
CA ILE A 146 -5.39 10.95 -2.42
C ILE A 146 -4.71 12.13 -3.11
N PRO A 147 -4.19 13.10 -2.35
CA PRO A 147 -3.40 14.17 -2.93
C PRO A 147 -2.11 13.60 -3.49
N TYR A 148 -1.70 14.14 -4.64
CA TYR A 148 -0.41 13.86 -5.26
C TYR A 148 0.76 14.27 -4.34
N GLY A 149 0.59 15.38 -3.62
CA GLY A 149 1.63 15.96 -2.78
C GLY A 149 2.72 16.63 -3.61
N ASN A 150 3.92 16.78 -3.04
CA ASN A 150 5.10 17.23 -3.78
C ASN A 150 6.22 16.20 -3.63
N PHE A 151 7.20 16.28 -4.53
CA PHE A 151 8.34 15.37 -4.60
C PHE A 151 9.11 15.29 -3.27
N GLU A 152 9.54 16.42 -2.71
CA GLU A 152 10.35 16.48 -1.48
C GLU A 152 9.60 15.88 -0.27
N SER A 153 8.30 16.14 -0.16
CA SER A 153 7.46 15.57 0.89
C SER A 153 7.30 14.06 0.76
N ASN A 154 7.21 13.52 -0.46
CA ASN A 154 7.14 12.08 -0.68
C ASN A 154 8.50 11.43 -0.46
N LEU A 155 9.59 12.06 -0.89
CA LEU A 155 10.96 11.60 -0.66
C LEU A 155 11.27 11.43 0.84
N ARG A 156 10.78 12.36 1.66
CA ARG A 156 10.97 12.36 3.13
C ARG A 156 9.86 11.67 3.91
N ALA A 157 8.86 11.09 3.24
CA ALA A 157 7.76 10.44 3.94
C ALA A 157 8.26 9.24 4.74
N GLU A 158 7.64 8.98 5.89
CA GLU A 158 7.90 7.76 6.64
C GLU A 158 7.49 6.53 5.81
N PRO A 159 8.32 5.46 5.78
CA PRO A 159 7.99 4.23 5.10
C PRO A 159 6.71 3.60 5.61
N PHE A 160 5.89 3.10 4.70
CA PHE A 160 4.86 2.13 5.06
C PHE A 160 5.53 0.77 5.30
N LEU A 161 5.55 0.33 6.55
CA LEU A 161 6.46 -0.72 7.03
C LEU A 161 6.07 -2.14 6.61
N THR A 162 4.87 -2.35 6.06
CA THR A 162 4.37 -3.70 5.75
C THR A 162 3.68 -3.77 4.40
N LEU A 163 3.97 -4.86 3.68
CA LEU A 163 3.28 -5.25 2.46
C LEU A 163 2.55 -6.60 2.65
N GLU A 164 2.46 -7.08 3.89
CA GLU A 164 1.88 -8.37 4.22
C GLU A 164 0.37 -8.39 4.02
N ALA A 165 -0.12 -9.34 3.23
CA ALA A 165 -1.54 -9.47 2.91
C ALA A 165 -2.44 -9.45 4.16
N SER A 166 -2.06 -10.22 5.19
CA SER A 166 -2.80 -10.28 6.46
C SER A 166 -2.95 -8.92 7.16
N THR A 167 -1.95 -8.05 7.06
CA THR A 167 -2.02 -6.71 7.65
C THR A 167 -2.87 -5.78 6.81
N LEU A 168 -2.73 -5.84 5.49
CA LEU A 168 -3.56 -5.06 4.57
C LEU A 168 -5.04 -5.45 4.72
N ASP A 169 -5.34 -6.74 4.81
CA ASP A 169 -6.69 -7.26 5.00
C ASP A 169 -7.28 -6.82 6.35
N ALA A 170 -6.48 -6.81 7.41
CA ALA A 170 -6.89 -6.30 8.71
C ALA A 170 -7.17 -4.80 8.71
N LEU A 171 -6.46 -3.99 7.91
CA LEU A 171 -6.76 -2.56 7.77
C LEU A 171 -8.11 -2.33 7.08
N ASP A 172 -8.44 -3.17 6.12
CA ASP A 172 -9.64 -3.08 5.28
C ASP A 172 -10.88 -3.73 5.93
N GLN A 173 -10.68 -4.70 6.83
CA GLN A 173 -11.76 -5.46 7.47
C GLN A 173 -12.84 -4.55 8.07
N ASP A 174 -14.05 -4.59 7.51
CA ASP A 174 -15.22 -3.80 7.91
C ASP A 174 -14.95 -2.29 8.05
N ALA A 175 -13.94 -1.77 7.34
CA ALA A 175 -13.40 -0.42 7.47
C ALA A 175 -14.29 0.66 6.81
N THR A 176 -15.60 0.61 7.08
CA THR A 176 -16.59 1.54 6.56
C THR A 176 -16.60 2.86 7.34
N GLY A 177 -16.78 3.96 6.62
CA GLY A 177 -16.89 5.30 7.20
C GLY A 177 -15.55 5.94 7.56
N ARG A 178 -15.61 6.98 8.41
CA ARG A 178 -14.40 7.66 8.91
C ARG A 178 -13.85 6.87 10.10
N ILE A 179 -12.56 6.56 10.06
CA ILE A 179 -11.88 5.80 11.12
C ILE A 179 -10.83 6.68 11.80
N THR A 180 -10.79 6.63 13.13
CA THR A 180 -9.67 7.14 13.93
C THR A 180 -9.07 5.98 14.72
N TYR A 181 -7.75 5.85 14.70
CA TYR A 181 -7.01 4.81 15.41
C TYR A 181 -6.40 5.35 16.69
N TYR A 182 -6.33 4.51 17.72
CA TYR A 182 -5.73 4.88 19.00
C TYR A 182 -4.88 3.74 19.54
N ALA A 183 -3.74 4.10 20.11
CA ALA A 183 -2.86 3.22 20.85
C ALA A 183 -3.17 3.28 22.34
N LYS A 184 -3.36 2.12 22.98
CA LYS A 184 -3.47 2.00 24.44
C LYS A 184 -2.08 2.11 25.08
N VAL A 185 -1.89 3.09 25.95
CA VAL A 185 -0.63 3.46 26.60
C VAL A 185 -0.79 3.54 28.13
N GLY A 186 0.31 3.65 28.86
CA GLY A 186 0.34 3.60 30.33
C GLY A 186 0.94 2.29 30.86
N ASP A 187 1.23 2.21 32.17
CA ASP A 187 1.78 1.01 32.83
C ASP A 187 2.98 0.35 32.12
N GLY A 188 3.88 1.16 31.55
CA GLY A 188 5.07 0.72 30.83
C GLY A 188 4.89 0.55 29.31
N TYR A 189 3.68 0.75 28.78
CA TYR A 189 3.39 0.79 27.35
C TYR A 189 3.45 2.22 26.80
N SER A 190 3.98 2.36 25.58
CA SER A 190 4.17 3.65 24.91
C SER A 190 3.45 3.68 23.56
N ARG A 191 3.42 4.83 22.89
CA ARG A 191 2.88 4.97 21.53
C ARG A 191 3.54 4.01 20.52
N THR A 192 4.85 3.77 20.66
CA THR A 192 5.64 2.92 19.76
C THR A 192 5.64 1.44 20.17
N ALA A 193 5.24 1.14 21.41
CA ALA A 193 5.06 -0.21 21.92
C ALA A 193 3.78 -0.28 22.78
N PRO A 194 2.59 -0.15 22.16
CA PRO A 194 1.34 -0.05 22.92
C PRO A 194 0.86 -1.41 23.41
N LEU A 195 0.01 -1.40 24.44
CA LEU A 195 -0.63 -2.61 24.97
C LEU A 195 -1.56 -3.27 23.93
N GLY A 196 -2.19 -2.45 23.11
CA GLY A 196 -3.15 -2.81 22.08
C GLY A 196 -3.57 -1.57 21.30
N ILE A 197 -4.26 -1.77 20.19
CA ILE A 197 -4.89 -0.67 19.45
C ILE A 197 -6.40 -0.83 19.41
N VAL A 198 -7.08 0.31 19.35
CA VAL A 198 -8.52 0.41 19.12
C VAL A 198 -8.77 1.34 17.95
N ARG A 199 -9.88 1.14 17.25
CA ARG A 199 -10.34 2.07 16.22
C ARG A 199 -11.78 2.48 16.52
N ARG A 200 -12.08 3.75 16.22
CA ARG A 200 -13.43 4.31 16.25
C ARG A 200 -13.88 4.57 14.82
N ARG A 201 -14.95 3.92 14.40
CA ARG A 201 -15.59 4.13 13.10
C ARG A 201 -16.81 5.01 13.24
N LYS A 202 -16.95 6.01 12.38
CA LYS A 202 -18.15 6.85 12.23
C LYS A 202 -18.82 6.51 10.91
N VAL A 203 -19.99 5.86 10.97
CA VAL A 203 -20.69 5.27 9.84
C VAL A 203 -22.02 5.99 9.58
N GLY A 204 -22.36 6.16 8.30
CA GLY A 204 -23.63 6.77 7.88
C GLY A 204 -23.71 8.28 8.14
N ARG A 205 -24.81 8.89 7.70
CA ARG A 205 -25.03 10.34 7.81
C ARG A 205 -25.21 10.82 9.24
N GLU A 206 -25.79 9.98 10.10
CA GLU A 206 -26.00 10.28 11.52
C GLU A 206 -24.72 10.09 12.35
N GLY A 207 -23.65 9.55 11.76
CA GLY A 207 -22.36 9.40 12.43
C GLY A 207 -22.37 8.34 13.53
N ALA A 208 -23.11 7.24 13.33
CA ALA A 208 -23.14 6.12 14.25
C ALA A 208 -21.72 5.67 14.57
N THR A 209 -21.41 5.61 15.86
CA THR A 209 -20.06 5.34 16.36
C THR A 209 -19.92 3.88 16.72
N HIS A 210 -18.89 3.23 16.19
CA HIS A 210 -18.56 1.83 16.46
C HIS A 210 -17.10 1.77 16.93
N ASP A 211 -16.90 1.31 18.16
CA ASP A 211 -15.57 1.14 18.74
C ASP A 211 -15.17 -0.33 18.68
N GLU A 212 -13.95 -0.58 18.17
CA GLU A 212 -13.43 -1.93 17.95
C GLU A 212 -11.99 -2.02 18.47
N ALA A 213 -11.62 -3.17 19.04
CA ALA A 213 -10.24 -3.47 19.45
C ALA A 213 -9.65 -4.52 18.50
N PHE A 214 -8.37 -4.36 18.15
CA PHE A 214 -7.65 -5.41 17.42
C PHE A 214 -7.19 -6.47 18.43
N THR A 215 -7.69 -7.69 18.30
CA THR A 215 -7.49 -8.73 19.33
C THR A 215 -6.45 -9.77 18.91
N ARG A 216 -6.13 -10.67 19.83
CA ARG A 216 -5.22 -11.81 19.56
C ARG A 216 -5.81 -12.80 18.54
N ASN A 217 -7.07 -12.66 18.17
CA ASN A 217 -7.69 -13.41 17.08
C ASN A 217 -7.37 -12.83 15.69
N LEU A 218 -6.49 -11.82 15.62
CA LEU A 218 -6.05 -11.15 14.40
C LEU A 218 -7.21 -10.52 13.61
N ARG A 219 -8.18 -9.96 14.33
CA ARG A 219 -9.34 -9.27 13.77
C ARG A 219 -9.81 -8.14 14.68
N TRP A 220 -10.58 -7.23 14.11
CA TRP A 220 -11.30 -6.21 14.86
C TRP A 220 -12.55 -6.80 15.51
N GLU A 221 -12.72 -6.58 16.81
CA GLU A 221 -13.89 -7.02 17.56
C GLU A 221 -14.52 -5.83 18.31
N PRO A 222 -15.86 -5.75 18.42
CA PRO A 222 -16.53 -4.67 19.15
C PRO A 222 -16.00 -4.52 20.58
N THR A 223 -15.86 -3.28 21.05
CA THR A 223 -15.36 -3.00 22.39
C THR A 223 -16.09 -1.83 23.04
N GLU A 224 -16.30 -1.91 24.35
CA GLU A 224 -16.82 -0.80 25.17
C GLU A 224 -15.68 0.04 25.79
N TYR A 225 -14.41 -0.21 25.44
CA TYR A 225 -13.26 0.45 26.06
C TYR A 225 -13.36 1.99 26.02
N MET A 226 -13.61 2.57 24.85
CA MET A 226 -13.66 4.04 24.71
C MET A 226 -14.83 4.64 25.47
N ARG A 227 -15.99 3.99 25.44
CA ARG A 227 -17.16 4.43 26.20
C ARG A 227 -16.89 4.40 27.70
N ARG A 228 -16.24 3.35 28.22
CA ARG A 228 -15.87 3.26 29.64
C ARG A 228 -14.85 4.34 30.03
N TYR A 229 -13.87 4.60 29.18
CA TYR A 229 -12.90 5.69 29.36
C TYR A 229 -13.61 7.07 29.42
N GLU A 230 -14.54 7.33 28.51
CA GLU A 230 -15.37 8.56 28.52
C GLU A 230 -16.23 8.70 29.79
N LEU A 231 -16.58 7.59 30.44
CA LEU A 231 -17.30 7.54 31.72
C LEU A 231 -16.38 7.65 32.95
N GLY A 232 -15.06 7.79 32.75
CA GLY A 232 -14.07 8.01 33.81
C GLY A 232 -13.29 6.77 34.24
N GLU A 233 -13.47 5.63 33.59
CA GLU A 233 -12.67 4.42 33.85
C GLU A 233 -11.35 4.47 33.06
N ASN A 234 -10.40 5.24 33.60
CA ASN A 234 -9.16 5.64 32.91
C ASN A 234 -7.93 4.85 33.38
N ASP A 235 -8.10 3.58 33.76
CA ASP A 235 -6.99 2.73 34.22
C ASP A 235 -5.91 2.53 33.14
N VAL A 236 -6.29 2.61 31.86
CA VAL A 236 -5.39 2.55 30.70
C VAL A 236 -5.67 3.72 29.79
N ASP A 237 -4.66 4.55 29.55
CA ASP A 237 -4.77 5.73 28.71
C ASP A 237 -4.68 5.38 27.22
N HIS A 238 -5.06 6.30 26.34
CA HIS A 238 -4.87 6.12 24.90
C HIS A 238 -4.50 7.43 24.20
N VAL A 239 -3.77 7.29 23.09
CA VAL A 239 -3.39 8.40 22.21
C VAL A 239 -3.81 8.09 20.79
N GLU A 240 -4.26 9.11 20.06
CA GLU A 240 -4.53 8.98 18.62
C GLU A 240 -3.23 8.67 17.85
N ILE A 241 -3.32 7.71 16.94
CA ILE A 241 -2.22 7.28 16.07
C ILE A 241 -2.63 7.32 14.61
N SER A 242 -1.64 7.43 13.73
CA SER A 242 -1.86 7.35 12.30
C SER A 242 -2.25 5.93 11.86
N GLU A 243 -2.86 5.84 10.68
CA GLU A 243 -3.19 4.55 10.05
C GLU A 243 -1.93 3.70 9.77
N ARG A 244 -0.78 4.36 9.50
CA ARG A 244 0.52 3.68 9.34
C ARG A 244 1.02 3.06 10.64
N GLU A 245 0.89 3.77 11.75
CA GLU A 245 1.26 3.24 13.07
C GLU A 245 0.35 2.07 13.47
N ALA A 246 -0.95 2.16 13.15
CA ALA A 246 -1.88 1.05 13.35
C ALA A 246 -1.47 -0.19 12.53
N ALA A 247 -1.11 -0.01 11.26
CA ALA A 247 -0.63 -1.08 10.40
C ALA A 247 0.65 -1.74 10.95
N ALA A 248 1.63 -0.95 11.39
CA ALA A 248 2.86 -1.46 11.98
C ALA A 248 2.59 -2.29 13.24
N PHE A 249 1.65 -1.86 14.08
CA PHE A 249 1.22 -2.64 15.23
C PHE A 249 0.58 -3.97 14.82
N ILE A 250 -0.39 -3.94 13.88
CA ILE A 250 -1.08 -5.15 13.38
C ILE A 250 -0.06 -6.16 12.87
N GLU A 251 0.87 -5.73 12.01
CA GLU A 251 1.90 -6.61 11.47
C GLU A 251 2.73 -7.24 12.58
N SER A 252 3.20 -6.44 13.55
CA SER A 252 4.04 -6.94 14.65
C SER A 252 3.31 -8.00 15.49
N VAL A 253 2.01 -7.80 15.73
CA VAL A 253 1.17 -8.75 16.47
C VAL A 253 0.92 -10.01 15.64
N THR A 254 0.62 -9.86 14.36
CA THR A 254 0.41 -10.97 13.43
C THR A 254 1.67 -11.86 13.36
N LYS A 255 2.84 -11.28 13.08
CA LYS A 255 4.13 -12.01 13.05
C LYS A 255 4.39 -12.77 14.35
N ARG A 256 4.19 -12.10 15.50
CA ARG A 256 4.38 -12.73 16.81
C ARG A 256 3.43 -13.91 17.06
N LEU A 257 2.18 -13.82 16.62
CA LEU A 257 1.16 -14.83 16.91
C LEU A 257 1.15 -15.99 15.90
N THR A 258 1.53 -15.74 14.65
CA THR A 258 1.64 -16.79 13.62
C THR A 258 3.02 -17.46 13.62
N GLY A 259 4.01 -16.87 14.31
CA GLY A 259 5.39 -17.36 14.30
C GLY A 259 6.13 -17.06 12.99
N ALA A 260 5.54 -16.25 12.10
CA ALA A 260 6.20 -15.76 10.89
C ALA A 260 7.33 -14.78 11.30
N ARG A 261 8.54 -15.06 10.83
CA ARG A 261 9.71 -14.18 10.98
C ARG A 261 9.72 -13.13 9.89
#